data_AF-A0A6J1W2L9-F1
#
_entry.id   AF-A0A6J1W2L9-F1
#
_cell.length_a   1.000
_cell.length_b   1.000
_cell.length_c   1.000
_cell.angle_alpha   90.00
_cell.angle_beta   90.00
_cell.angle_gamma   90.00
#
_symmetry.space_group_name_H-M   'P 1'
#
loop_
_entity.id
_entity.type
_entity.pdbx_description
1 polymer ?
#
loop_
_entity_poly.entity_id
_entity_poly.type
_entity_poly.pdbx_seq_one_letter_code
_entity_poly.pdbx_strand_id
1 'polypeptide(L)'
;HDHSYFHSLLEPTVAGSLVFDHVKGWYTHQNEFNILFLCFEEMMQDLRGTVLKICKFIGKELSSQEVDKVVEMSTFKNMKSDPRANSMKTYEECFGLKNITHLRKGTVGDWKNIMTVSQSERFDKIFQAQMKDIGLKFIWDLKEIQSTQHGKLQEPLQENKEQKCSTQM
;
A
#
# COMPACT_ATOMS: atom_id res chain seq x y z
N HIS A 1 5.79 26.06 -3.32
CA HIS A 1 4.84 25.16 -2.64
C HIS A 1 4.64 25.68 -1.24
N ASP A 2 3.39 25.80 -0.79
CA ASP A 2 3.08 26.30 0.55
C ASP A 2 3.35 25.19 1.58
N HIS A 3 4.29 25.41 2.49
CA HIS A 3 4.68 24.45 3.53
C HIS A 3 3.78 24.53 4.78
N SER A 4 2.80 25.46 4.82
CA SER A 4 1.85 25.62 5.93
C SER A 4 1.01 24.36 6.17
N TYR A 5 0.63 23.66 5.10
CA TYR A 5 -0.20 22.45 5.16
C TYR A 5 0.46 21.27 5.86
N PHE A 6 1.79 21.18 5.84
CA PHE A 6 2.49 20.10 6.51
C PHE A 6 2.34 20.20 8.03
N HIS A 7 2.35 21.43 8.55
CA HIS A 7 2.19 21.66 9.98
C HIS A 7 0.77 21.33 10.44
N SER A 8 -0.26 21.75 9.69
CA SER A 8 -1.64 21.42 10.02
C SER A 8 -1.96 19.92 9.92
N LEU A 9 -1.31 19.20 9.00
CA LEU A 9 -1.45 17.74 8.89
C LEU A 9 -0.91 17.02 10.11
N LEU A 10 0.09 17.56 10.81
CA LEU A 10 0.70 16.92 11.98
C LEU A 10 0.22 17.45 13.31
N GLU A 11 -0.63 18.48 13.29
CA GLU A 11 -1.26 18.95 14.51
C GLU A 11 -2.35 17.98 14.97
N PRO A 12 -2.40 17.65 16.28
CA PRO A 12 -3.37 16.72 16.85
C PRO A 12 -4.84 17.14 16.67
N THR A 13 -5.09 18.39 16.29
CA THR A 13 -6.37 19.06 16.42
C THR A 13 -7.33 18.86 15.24
N VAL A 14 -6.89 18.44 14.04
CA VAL A 14 -7.84 18.32 12.91
C VAL A 14 -7.63 17.16 11.93
N ALA A 15 -6.41 16.79 11.51
CA ALA A 15 -6.25 15.82 10.40
C ALA A 15 -5.25 14.68 10.65
N GLY A 16 -4.12 14.96 11.31
CA GLY A 16 -3.07 13.95 11.55
C GLY A 16 -3.47 12.86 12.52
N SER A 17 -4.11 13.23 13.62
CA SER A 17 -4.71 12.31 14.59
C SER A 17 -5.76 11.43 13.90
N LEU A 18 -6.60 12.00 13.04
CA LEU A 18 -7.62 11.26 12.30
C LEU A 18 -7.02 10.16 11.42
N VAL A 19 -5.89 10.39 10.75
CA VAL A 19 -5.29 9.37 9.87
C VAL A 19 -4.74 8.20 10.70
N PHE A 20 -3.96 8.48 11.74
CA PHE A 20 -3.39 7.42 12.58
C PHE A 20 -4.47 6.67 13.36
N ASP A 21 -5.43 7.39 13.95
CA ASP A 21 -6.51 6.78 14.72
C ASP A 21 -7.47 6.00 13.81
N HIS A 22 -7.73 6.46 12.58
CA HIS A 22 -8.50 5.70 11.60
C HIS A 22 -7.82 4.37 11.26
N VAL A 23 -6.52 4.39 10.92
CA VAL A 23 -5.79 3.16 10.56
C VAL A 23 -5.69 2.21 11.76
N LYS A 24 -5.30 2.72 12.93
CA LYS A 24 -5.25 1.92 14.18
C LYS A 24 -6.61 1.34 14.54
N GLY A 25 -7.66 2.14 14.43
CA GLY A 25 -9.03 1.74 14.75
C GLY A 25 -9.44 0.51 13.94
N TRP A 26 -9.33 0.58 12.62
CA TRP A 26 -9.64 -0.57 11.76
C TRP A 26 -8.72 -1.76 12.03
N TYR A 27 -7.42 -1.54 12.18
CA TYR A 27 -6.46 -2.64 12.37
C TYR A 27 -6.63 -3.37 13.71
N THR A 28 -6.98 -2.64 14.77
CA THR A 28 -7.22 -3.23 16.10
C THR A 28 -8.45 -4.13 16.10
N HIS A 29 -9.50 -3.76 15.36
CA HIS A 29 -10.75 -4.51 15.25
C HIS A 29 -10.78 -5.43 14.01
N GLN A 30 -9.61 -5.74 13.42
CA GLN A 30 -9.53 -6.52 12.18
C GLN A 30 -10.15 -7.93 12.28
N ASN A 31 -10.21 -8.49 13.49
CA ASN A 31 -10.77 -9.82 13.75
C ASN A 31 -12.28 -9.78 14.03
N GLU A 32 -12.87 -8.60 14.19
CA GLU A 32 -14.30 -8.42 14.53
C GLU A 32 -15.18 -8.32 13.28
N PHE A 33 -14.57 -7.99 12.13
CA PHE A 33 -15.27 -7.78 10.88
C PHE A 33 -14.57 -8.54 9.75
N ASN A 34 -15.32 -8.81 8.68
CA ASN A 34 -14.71 -9.32 7.46
C ASN A 34 -14.02 -8.15 6.74
N ILE A 35 -12.73 -7.92 7.03
CA ILE A 35 -11.93 -6.82 6.48
C ILE A 35 -10.76 -7.37 5.66
N LEU A 36 -10.54 -6.78 4.48
CA LEU A 36 -9.34 -6.98 3.68
C LEU A 36 -8.44 -5.74 3.75
N PHE A 37 -7.28 -5.87 4.38
CA PHE A 37 -6.25 -4.83 4.31
C PHE A 37 -5.44 -4.96 3.01
N LEU A 38 -5.39 -3.85 2.27
CA LEU A 38 -4.55 -3.64 1.09
C LEU A 38 -3.81 -2.32 1.29
N CYS A 39 -2.51 -2.30 0.96
CA CYS A 39 -1.79 -1.04 0.84
C CYS A 39 -1.61 -0.67 -0.64
N PHE A 40 -1.48 0.63 -0.89
CA PHE A 40 -1.33 1.16 -2.24
C PHE A 40 -0.04 0.68 -2.89
N GLU A 41 1.02 0.51 -2.10
CA GLU A 41 2.34 0.09 -2.54
C GLU A 41 2.34 -1.35 -3.05
N GLU A 42 1.63 -2.26 -2.37
CA GLU A 42 1.43 -3.64 -2.85
C GLU A 42 0.65 -3.66 -4.17
N MET A 43 -0.40 -2.83 -4.29
CA MET A 43 -1.17 -2.72 -5.55
C MET A 43 -0.30 -2.22 -6.71
N MET A 44 0.60 -1.28 -6.44
CA MET A 44 1.52 -0.77 -7.45
C MET A 44 2.59 -1.79 -7.84
N GLN A 45 2.95 -2.70 -6.93
CA GLN A 45 3.93 -3.75 -7.20
C GLN A 45 3.33 -4.94 -7.96
N ASP A 46 2.18 -5.44 -7.50
CA ASP A 46 1.48 -6.56 -8.09
C ASP A 46 -0.04 -6.32 -8.10
N LEU A 47 -0.47 -5.56 -9.11
CA LEU A 47 -1.88 -5.26 -9.32
C LEU A 47 -2.68 -6.53 -9.57
N ARG A 48 -2.11 -7.48 -10.31
CA ARG A 48 -2.80 -8.74 -10.65
C ARG A 48 -3.02 -9.61 -9.43
N GLY A 49 -1.99 -9.80 -8.60
CA GLY A 49 -2.10 -10.52 -7.33
C GLY A 49 -3.09 -9.84 -6.38
N THR A 50 -3.12 -8.51 -6.36
CA THR A 50 -4.11 -7.76 -5.56
C THR A 50 -5.54 -8.00 -6.05
N VAL A 51 -5.79 -7.96 -7.37
CA VAL A 51 -7.12 -8.28 -7.92
C VAL A 51 -7.55 -9.69 -7.55
N LEU A 52 -6.66 -10.68 -7.63
CA LEU A 52 -6.94 -12.05 -7.19
C LEU A 52 -7.23 -12.13 -5.68
N LYS A 53 -6.48 -11.39 -4.86
CA LYS A 53 -6.69 -11.31 -3.40
C LYS A 53 -8.08 -10.74 -3.09
N ILE A 54 -8.52 -9.71 -3.81
CA ILE A 54 -9.88 -9.15 -3.71
C ILE A 54 -10.92 -10.18 -4.13
N CYS A 55 -10.74 -10.84 -5.28
CA CYS A 55 -11.66 -11.88 -5.78
C CYS A 55 -11.89 -12.99 -4.75
N LYS A 56 -10.80 -13.51 -4.17
CA LYS A 56 -10.86 -14.50 -3.10
C LYS A 56 -11.62 -13.99 -1.88
N PHE A 57 -11.36 -12.74 -1.47
CA PHE A 57 -12.00 -12.15 -0.30
C PHE A 57 -13.51 -11.97 -0.47
N ILE A 58 -13.98 -11.57 -1.67
CA ILE A 58 -15.40 -11.41 -1.97
C ILE A 58 -16.09 -12.71 -2.44
N GLY A 59 -15.37 -13.84 -2.46
CA GLY A 59 -15.89 -15.14 -2.89
C GLY A 59 -16.25 -15.19 -4.38
N LYS A 60 -15.49 -14.51 -5.23
CA LYS A 60 -15.67 -14.52 -6.70
C LYS A 60 -14.53 -15.25 -7.37
N GLU A 61 -14.87 -16.12 -8.31
CA GLU A 61 -13.93 -16.75 -9.22
C GLU A 61 -14.06 -16.07 -10.58
N LEU A 62 -12.93 -15.63 -11.12
CA LEU A 62 -12.84 -15.02 -12.44
C LEU A 62 -11.89 -15.87 -13.29
N SER A 63 -12.18 -15.98 -14.57
CA SER A 63 -11.24 -16.53 -15.55
C SER A 63 -9.98 -15.65 -15.64
N SER A 64 -8.88 -16.20 -16.16
CA SER A 64 -7.65 -15.42 -16.36
C SER A 64 -7.91 -14.17 -17.20
N GLN A 65 -8.70 -14.30 -18.28
CA GLN A 65 -9.03 -13.20 -19.18
C GLN A 65 -9.84 -12.09 -18.51
N GLU A 66 -10.78 -12.46 -17.63
CA GLU A 66 -11.54 -11.48 -16.85
C GLU A 66 -10.65 -10.75 -15.85
N VAL A 67 -9.74 -11.45 -15.18
CA VAL A 67 -8.76 -10.82 -14.29
C VAL A 67 -7.86 -9.87 -15.07
N ASP A 68 -7.33 -10.29 -16.21
CA ASP A 68 -6.45 -9.47 -17.04
C ASP A 68 -7.17 -8.20 -17.52
N LYS A 69 -8.46 -8.31 -17.88
CA LYS A 69 -9.30 -7.15 -18.21
C LYS A 69 -9.50 -6.20 -17.05
N VAL A 70 -9.76 -6.72 -15.84
CA VAL A 70 -9.87 -5.88 -14.63
C VAL A 70 -8.55 -5.17 -14.35
N VAL A 71 -7.42 -5.88 -14.42
CA VAL A 71 -6.08 -5.32 -14.22
C VAL A 71 -5.81 -4.20 -15.23
N GLU A 72 -6.08 -4.43 -16.51
CA GLU A 72 -5.91 -3.43 -17.56
C GLU A 72 -6.73 -2.17 -17.26
N MET A 73 -8.04 -2.33 -16.98
CA MET A 73 -8.94 -1.21 -16.69
C MET A 73 -8.54 -0.44 -15.41
N SER A 74 -7.96 -1.14 -14.42
CA SER A 74 -7.51 -0.57 -13.15
C SER A 74 -6.10 0.04 -13.20
N THR A 75 -5.41 0.05 -14.34
CA THR A 75 -4.14 0.76 -14.47
C THR A 75 -4.34 2.27 -14.29
N PHE A 76 -3.37 2.96 -13.69
CA PHE A 76 -3.45 4.42 -13.50
C PHE A 76 -3.70 5.18 -14.80
N LYS A 77 -3.07 4.75 -15.90
CA LYS A 77 -3.27 5.32 -17.24
C LYS A 77 -4.74 5.23 -17.66
N ASN A 78 -5.34 4.04 -17.58
CA ASN A 78 -6.71 3.82 -18.02
C ASN A 78 -7.72 4.52 -17.09
N MET A 79 -7.52 4.45 -15.77
CA MET A 79 -8.34 5.17 -14.80
C MET A 79 -8.28 6.69 -15.03
N LYS A 80 -7.11 7.26 -15.31
CA LYS A 80 -6.95 8.70 -15.56
C LYS A 80 -7.67 9.16 -16.82
N SER A 81 -7.76 8.31 -17.83
CA SER A 81 -8.53 8.59 -19.05
C SER A 81 -10.04 8.36 -18.91
N ASP A 82 -10.50 7.59 -17.91
CA ASP A 82 -11.92 7.31 -17.70
C ASP A 82 -12.61 8.47 -16.94
N PRO A 83 -13.58 9.18 -17.55
CA PRO A 83 -14.28 10.29 -16.90
C PRO A 83 -15.02 9.88 -15.62
N ARG A 84 -15.43 8.62 -15.50
CA ARG A 84 -16.12 8.09 -14.32
C ARG A 84 -15.18 7.94 -13.12
N ALA A 85 -13.92 7.58 -13.38
CA ALA A 85 -12.90 7.44 -12.34
C ALA A 85 -12.26 8.78 -11.97
N ASN A 86 -12.04 9.68 -12.93
CA ASN A 86 -11.42 10.98 -12.68
C ASN A 86 -12.39 12.04 -12.11
N SER A 87 -13.65 11.67 -11.82
CA SER A 87 -14.68 12.44 -11.09
C SER A 87 -14.90 13.88 -11.56
N MET A 88 -14.52 14.22 -12.79
CA MET A 88 -14.54 15.60 -13.31
C MET A 88 -15.94 16.23 -13.21
N LYS A 89 -16.97 15.42 -13.48
CA LYS A 89 -18.37 15.85 -13.44
C LYS A 89 -18.85 16.16 -12.02
N THR A 90 -18.51 15.33 -11.04
CA THR A 90 -18.86 15.55 -9.62
C THR A 90 -18.24 16.84 -9.09
N TYR A 91 -16.98 17.13 -9.43
CA TYR A 91 -16.32 18.36 -8.98
C TYR A 91 -16.94 19.63 -9.57
N GLU A 92 -17.34 19.57 -10.85
CA GLU A 92 -18.02 20.68 -11.49
C GLU A 92 -19.43 20.88 -10.93
N GLU A 93 -20.22 19.81 -10.80
CA GLU A 93 -21.63 19.88 -10.39
C GLU A 93 -21.79 20.22 -8.90
N CYS A 94 -20.99 19.62 -8.01
CA CYS A 94 -21.14 19.80 -6.57
C CYS A 94 -20.35 21.00 -6.02
N PHE A 95 -19.25 21.38 -6.67
CA PHE A 95 -18.32 22.37 -6.12
C PHE A 95 -17.99 23.52 -7.09
N GLY A 96 -18.50 23.51 -8.32
CA GLY A 96 -18.21 24.54 -9.33
C GLY A 96 -16.75 24.56 -9.79
N LEU A 97 -15.97 23.52 -9.47
CA LEU A 97 -14.55 23.48 -9.74
C LEU A 97 -14.29 22.90 -11.14
N LYS A 98 -13.84 23.76 -12.06
CA LYS A 98 -13.47 23.36 -13.42
C LYS A 98 -12.00 22.98 -13.51
N ASN A 99 -11.67 22.11 -14.46
CA ASN A 99 -10.30 21.68 -14.77
C ASN A 99 -9.57 20.97 -13.61
N ILE A 100 -10.30 20.43 -12.64
CA ILE A 100 -9.71 19.59 -11.58
C ILE A 100 -9.35 18.23 -12.15
N THR A 101 -8.10 17.82 -11.93
CA THR A 101 -7.65 16.45 -12.17
C THR A 101 -7.57 15.73 -10.83
N HIS A 102 -8.49 14.80 -10.56
CA HIS A 102 -8.49 14.00 -9.35
C HIS A 102 -7.29 13.04 -9.32
N LEU A 103 -7.02 12.37 -10.45
CA LEU A 103 -5.92 11.41 -10.58
C LEU A 103 -4.60 12.11 -10.96
N ARG A 104 -3.82 12.49 -9.95
CA ARG A 104 -2.61 13.32 -10.10
C ARG A 104 -1.41 12.58 -10.73
N LYS A 105 -0.69 11.77 -9.94
CA LYS A 105 0.55 11.07 -10.36
C LYS A 105 0.51 9.54 -10.28
N GLY A 106 -0.24 8.97 -9.33
CA GLY A 106 -0.32 7.51 -9.16
C GLY A 106 1.03 6.84 -8.90
N THR A 107 1.86 7.42 -8.04
CA THR A 107 3.22 6.91 -7.77
C THR A 107 3.52 6.89 -6.28
N VAL A 108 4.38 5.96 -5.88
CA VAL A 108 4.88 5.80 -4.51
C VAL A 108 6.15 6.62 -4.34
N GLY A 109 6.34 7.24 -3.17
CA GLY A 109 7.57 7.96 -2.84
C GLY A 109 7.62 9.43 -3.30
N ASP A 110 6.55 9.99 -3.88
CA ASP A 110 6.53 11.42 -4.30
C ASP A 110 6.69 12.40 -3.14
N TRP A 111 6.50 11.94 -1.90
CA TRP A 111 6.76 12.73 -0.68
C TRP A 111 8.20 13.25 -0.62
N LYS A 112 9.17 12.51 -1.18
CA LYS A 112 10.58 12.91 -1.26
C LYS A 112 10.82 14.16 -2.11
N ASN A 113 9.91 14.47 -3.03
CA ASN A 113 9.96 15.66 -3.87
C ASN A 113 9.29 16.88 -3.23
N ILE A 114 8.58 16.69 -2.11
CA ILE A 114 7.71 17.71 -1.51
C ILE A 114 8.24 18.11 -0.12
N MET A 115 8.65 17.13 0.67
CA MET A 115 9.04 17.32 2.05
C MET A 115 10.52 17.69 2.16
N THR A 116 10.85 18.62 3.04
CA THR A 116 12.23 18.82 3.47
C THR A 116 12.70 17.66 4.35
N VAL A 117 14.02 17.53 4.52
CA VAL A 117 14.60 16.53 5.44
C VAL A 117 14.04 16.70 6.85
N SER A 118 14.01 17.93 7.37
CA SER A 118 13.48 18.22 8.71
C SER A 118 11.99 17.90 8.86
N GLN A 119 11.20 18.05 7.80
CA GLN A 119 9.80 17.65 7.79
C GLN A 119 9.66 16.13 7.82
N SER A 120 10.44 15.40 7.01
CA SER A 120 10.47 13.93 7.03
C SER A 120 10.84 13.38 8.40
N GLU A 121 11.93 13.87 8.99
CA GLU A 121 12.36 13.41 10.31
C GLU A 121 11.32 13.69 11.41
N ARG A 122 10.62 14.82 11.31
CA ARG A 122 9.52 15.15 12.23
C ARG A 122 8.34 14.19 12.05
N PHE A 123 7.97 13.89 10.80
CA PHE A 123 6.92 12.92 10.50
C PHE A 123 7.28 11.55 11.04
N ASP A 124 8.50 11.06 10.80
CA ASP A 124 8.95 9.75 11.25
C ASP A 124 8.85 9.59 12.77
N LYS A 125 9.27 10.62 13.53
CA LYS A 125 9.14 10.62 15.00
C LYS A 125 7.70 10.49 15.46
N ILE A 126 6.78 11.23 14.83
CA ILE A 126 5.35 11.19 15.16
C ILE A 126 4.75 9.83 14.76
N PHE A 127 5.05 9.36 13.55
CA PHE A 127 4.59 8.09 13.01
C PHE A 127 4.99 6.93 13.93
N GLN A 128 6.27 6.85 14.32
CA GLN A 128 6.76 5.80 15.21
C GLN A 128 6.07 5.85 16.58
N ALA A 129 5.91 7.04 17.16
CA ALA A 129 5.22 7.18 18.44
C ALA A 129 3.74 6.75 18.38
N GLN A 130 3.06 7.05 17.27
CA GLN A 130 1.63 6.77 17.07
C GLN A 130 1.35 5.32 16.67
N MET A 131 2.24 4.68 15.91
CA MET A 131 1.97 3.40 15.23
C MET A 131 2.75 2.21 15.83
N LYS A 132 3.59 2.44 16.84
CA LYS A 132 4.41 1.40 17.50
C LYS A 132 3.64 0.16 17.98
N ASP A 133 2.37 0.32 18.33
CA ASP A 133 1.56 -0.73 18.96
C ASP A 133 0.81 -1.60 17.95
N ILE A 134 0.88 -1.27 16.65
CA ILE A 134 0.26 -2.07 15.59
C ILE A 134 1.31 -2.79 14.74
N GLY A 135 1.09 -4.07 14.47
CA GLY A 135 1.94 -4.90 13.61
C GLY A 135 1.76 -4.65 12.11
N LEU A 136 1.18 -3.51 11.71
CA LEU A 136 0.94 -3.18 10.32
C LEU A 136 2.22 -2.68 9.66
N LYS A 137 2.64 -3.35 8.58
CA LYS A 137 3.82 -2.94 7.80
C LYS A 137 3.45 -1.82 6.83
N PHE A 138 4.22 -0.74 6.86
CA PHE A 138 4.12 0.37 5.91
C PHE A 138 5.32 0.34 4.97
N ILE A 139 5.08 0.68 3.71
CA ILE A 139 6.10 0.74 2.65
C ILE A 139 6.14 2.20 2.19
N TRP A 140 7.30 2.84 2.26
CA TRP A 140 7.44 4.25 1.89
C TRP A 140 8.13 4.45 0.54
N ASP A 141 8.81 3.41 0.06
CA ASP A 141 9.47 3.31 -1.23
C ASP A 141 9.34 1.89 -1.78
N LEU A 142 9.02 1.74 -3.06
CA LEU A 142 8.94 0.42 -3.72
C LEU A 142 10.26 -0.34 -3.69
N LYS A 143 11.39 0.34 -3.55
CA LYS A 143 12.72 -0.28 -3.35
C LYS A 143 12.77 -1.14 -2.08
N GLU A 144 12.01 -0.79 -1.04
CA GLU A 144 11.96 -1.53 0.23
C GLU A 144 11.29 -2.91 0.08
N ILE A 145 10.50 -3.11 -0.98
CA ILE A 145 9.82 -4.39 -1.19
C ILE A 145 10.74 -5.41 -1.85
N GLN A 146 11.65 -4.96 -2.73
CA GLN A 146 12.60 -5.83 -3.43
C GLN A 146 13.58 -6.52 -2.47
N SER A 147 13.99 -5.84 -1.40
CA SER A 147 14.84 -6.40 -0.33
C SER A 147 14.14 -7.49 0.49
N THR A 148 12.80 -7.42 0.65
CA THR A 148 12.05 -8.49 1.34
C THR A 148 11.89 -9.77 0.52
N GLN A 149 11.99 -9.71 -0.81
CA GLN A 149 11.88 -10.90 -1.67
C GLN A 149 13.20 -11.65 -1.83
N HIS A 150 14.35 -10.96 -1.67
CA HIS A 150 15.67 -11.59 -1.63
C HIS A 150 16.03 -12.24 -0.28
N GLY A 151 15.25 -11.98 0.79
CA GLY A 151 15.48 -12.53 2.13
C GLY A 151 14.86 -13.90 2.42
N LYS A 152 14.21 -14.55 1.44
CA LYS A 152 13.53 -15.86 1.62
C LYS A 152 14.17 -17.03 0.87
N LEU A 153 15.42 -16.91 0.44
CA LEU A 153 16.16 -18.02 -0.18
C LEU A 153 17.54 -18.19 0.48
N GLN A 154 17.54 -18.89 1.62
CA GLN A 154 18.55 -19.89 2.02
C GLN A 154 18.22 -20.37 3.44
N GLU A 155 17.32 -21.34 3.55
CA GLU A 155 17.47 -22.34 4.62
C GLU A 155 18.51 -23.34 4.11
N PRO A 156 19.63 -23.59 4.83
CA PRO A 156 20.56 -24.63 4.45
C PRO A 156 19.86 -25.98 4.59
N LEU A 157 19.83 -26.74 3.49
CA LEU A 157 19.52 -28.16 3.50
C LEU A 157 20.33 -28.85 4.59
N GLN A 158 19.65 -29.42 5.59
CA GLN A 158 20.29 -30.37 6.49
C GLN A 158 20.64 -31.61 5.67
N GLU A 159 21.91 -31.76 5.30
CA GLU A 159 22.43 -33.02 4.78
C GLU A 159 22.36 -34.08 5.88
N ASN A 160 21.39 -34.97 5.74
CA ASN A 160 21.36 -36.28 6.39
C ASN A 160 22.66 -37.03 6.05
N LYS A 161 23.60 -37.08 7.01
CA LYS A 161 24.70 -38.05 6.99
C LYS A 161 24.34 -39.21 7.91
N GLU A 162 23.51 -40.12 7.41
CA GLU A 162 23.54 -41.50 7.88
C GLU A 162 23.68 -42.49 6.71
N GLN A 163 24.75 -43.28 6.86
CA GLN A 163 24.95 -44.65 6.39
C GLN A 163 25.30 -44.92 4.92
N LYS A 164 26.53 -45.45 4.75
CA LYS A 164 26.79 -46.85 4.34
C LYS A 164 28.16 -47.26 4.90
N CYS A 165 28.20 -48.15 5.91
CA CYS A 165 28.38 -49.61 5.80
C CYS A 165 29.86 -49.96 5.53
N SER A 166 30.66 -50.25 6.58
CA SER A 166 31.01 -51.60 7.08
C SER A 166 31.77 -52.46 6.08
N THR A 167 32.96 -52.94 6.47
CA THR A 167 33.42 -54.36 6.39
C THR A 167 34.97 -54.44 6.33
N GLN A 168 35.57 -55.04 7.38
CA GLN A 168 36.79 -55.93 7.42
C GLN A 168 38.12 -55.39 6.82
N MET A 169 39.32 -55.54 7.38
CA MET A 169 39.96 -56.41 8.39
C MET A 169 40.96 -55.58 9.20
#